data_AF-A0A954IGP4-F1
#
_entry.id   AF-A0A954IGP4-F1
#
_cell.length_a   1.000
_cell.length_b   1.000
_cell.length_c   1.000
_cell.angle_alpha   90.00
_cell.angle_beta   90.00
_cell.angle_gamma   90.00
#
_symmetry.space_group_name_H-M   'P 1'
#
loop_
_entity.id
_entity.type
_entity.pdbx_description
1 polymer ?
#
loop_
_entity_poly.entity_id
_entity_poly.type
_entity_poly.pdbx_seq_one_letter_code
_entity_poly.pdbx_strand_id
1 'polypeptide(L)'
;MMWLTVWILTSQLTSAAAGEGRPGALDRHPAVAATVQDGAGTPDVGGVTPRRSNTSHDGGTVRASANSATANDVVSNEAISHLRQWLAMQTLTDSELAQLAAEPFSQYAISGAVAAEALELIWEARQAALAVSGQKEFNAREVRLGDLVMPFWYRVFGEKPEGGRSLYISMHGGGGAPARVNDQQYENQKRLYQPDEGIYLVPRAPGNTSDLWHQGHIDLMFDRLITHMIVRENVNPNRVYLMGYSAGGDGVYQLAPRMADRWAAASMMAGHPNESRPEGLRNIGFAIHVGAEDSAYNRNSVAVQWGQRLTELRQVDPNGYIHHVELHPGRGHWMNLEDASAVPWMARLTRNPWPTRVVWHQDDVVHDRFYWLRTRLDTARAGQLLIASVNHQTIRIEKADIAPEALLLHDNLINLDAPITLVDVDGTTREIRVKRTIGAIAQTILHRNDPLSAAFSVIPWPFGS
;
A
#
# COMPACT_ATOMS: atom_id res chain seq x y z
N MET A 1 39.86 -12.72 -11.44
CA MET A 1 39.19 -12.56 -10.14
C MET A 1 38.28 -13.77 -9.95
N MET A 2 38.67 -14.69 -9.07
CA MET A 2 37.98 -15.97 -8.83
C MET A 2 36.63 -15.73 -8.15
N TRP A 3 35.56 -16.24 -8.74
CA TRP A 3 34.24 -16.34 -8.12
C TRP A 3 34.14 -17.68 -7.40
N LEU A 4 34.04 -17.63 -6.06
CA LEU A 4 33.86 -18.82 -5.23
C LEU A 4 32.38 -19.18 -5.20
N THR A 5 32.00 -20.26 -5.89
CA THR A 5 30.68 -20.89 -5.75
C THR A 5 30.62 -21.60 -4.40
N VAL A 6 29.97 -21.00 -3.40
CA VAL A 6 29.74 -21.66 -2.11
C VAL A 6 28.39 -22.37 -2.16
N TRP A 7 28.44 -23.70 -2.27
CA TRP A 7 27.32 -24.59 -1.98
C TRP A 7 27.17 -24.70 -0.45
N ILE A 8 25.98 -24.44 0.08
CA ILE A 8 25.64 -24.76 1.47
C ILE A 8 24.72 -25.98 1.45
N LEU A 9 25.26 -27.11 1.91
CA LEU A 9 24.49 -28.23 2.42
C LEU A 9 24.00 -27.89 3.84
N THR A 10 22.71 -28.04 4.10
CA THR A 10 22.19 -28.15 5.47
C THR A 10 21.21 -29.31 5.59
N SER A 11 21.68 -30.33 6.32
CA SER A 11 21.02 -31.25 7.24
C SER A 11 19.55 -31.64 7.01
N GLN A 12 19.38 -32.92 6.69
CA GLN A 12 18.21 -33.73 7.02
C GLN A 12 18.01 -33.81 8.54
N LEU A 13 16.78 -33.59 9.01
CA LEU A 13 16.25 -34.15 10.25
C LEU A 13 14.80 -34.61 10.03
N THR A 14 14.68 -35.92 9.86
CA THR A 14 13.60 -36.85 10.26
C THR A 14 12.26 -36.29 10.73
N SER A 15 11.18 -36.61 10.00
CA SER A 15 9.91 -37.04 10.58
C SER A 15 9.51 -38.39 9.96
N ALA A 16 9.35 -39.41 10.81
CA ALA A 16 9.03 -40.77 10.41
C ALA A 16 7.54 -40.94 10.06
N ALA A 17 7.34 -41.49 8.86
CA ALA A 17 6.38 -42.51 8.44
C ALA A 17 4.99 -42.60 9.09
N ALA A 18 3.96 -42.42 8.25
CA ALA A 18 2.77 -43.25 8.24
C ALA A 18 2.43 -43.64 6.79
N GLY A 19 2.24 -44.94 6.54
CA GLY A 19 1.36 -45.47 5.49
C GLY A 19 1.96 -45.74 4.11
N GLU A 20 2.34 -46.99 3.87
CA GLU A 20 2.68 -47.55 2.56
C GLU A 20 1.49 -47.56 1.57
N GLY A 21 1.76 -47.24 0.31
CA GLY A 21 0.87 -47.47 -0.84
C GLY A 21 1.66 -47.37 -2.15
N ARG A 22 1.85 -48.50 -2.83
CA ARG A 22 2.66 -48.66 -4.07
C ARG A 22 2.04 -48.01 -5.32
N PRO A 23 2.83 -47.80 -6.40
CA PRO A 23 2.54 -46.83 -7.46
C PRO A 23 1.78 -47.40 -8.66
N GLY A 24 0.94 -46.58 -9.27
CA GLY A 24 0.36 -46.77 -10.60
C GLY A 24 1.02 -45.83 -11.61
N ALA A 25 1.44 -46.40 -12.74
CA ALA A 25 2.09 -45.73 -13.86
C ALA A 25 1.09 -44.95 -14.75
N LEU A 26 1.65 -44.26 -15.76
CA LEU A 26 1.03 -43.54 -16.90
C LEU A 26 0.82 -42.03 -16.63
N ASP A 27 1.12 -41.08 -17.50
CA ASP A 27 1.55 -41.11 -18.90
C ASP A 27 2.27 -39.79 -19.23
N ARG A 28 3.20 -39.85 -20.19
CA ARG A 28 3.86 -38.68 -20.77
C ARG A 28 3.01 -38.15 -21.91
N HIS A 29 2.64 -36.87 -21.89
CA HIS A 29 2.29 -36.13 -23.10
C HIS A 29 2.96 -34.75 -23.13
N PRO A 30 3.35 -34.28 -24.33
CA PRO A 30 4.31 -33.19 -24.49
C PRO A 30 3.66 -31.81 -24.35
N ALA A 31 4.50 -30.86 -23.92
CA ALA A 31 4.21 -29.44 -23.84
C ALA A 31 3.85 -28.86 -25.22
N VAL A 32 2.75 -28.11 -25.26
CA VAL A 32 2.42 -27.21 -26.36
C VAL A 32 2.76 -25.79 -25.90
N ALA A 33 3.73 -25.19 -26.58
CA ALA A 33 4.08 -23.78 -26.44
C ALA A 33 2.93 -22.90 -26.96
N ALA A 34 2.44 -21.98 -26.13
CA ALA A 34 1.52 -20.94 -26.53
C ALA A 34 2.15 -19.58 -26.25
N THR A 35 2.82 -19.03 -27.26
CA THR A 35 3.13 -17.60 -27.36
C THR A 35 1.83 -16.84 -27.62
N VAL A 36 1.42 -15.99 -26.68
CA VAL A 36 0.36 -15.00 -26.89
C VAL A 36 1.02 -13.67 -27.23
N GLN A 37 0.73 -13.18 -28.43
CA GLN A 37 1.06 -11.82 -28.88
C GLN A 37 0.09 -10.83 -28.24
N ASP A 38 0.59 -9.85 -27.49
CA ASP A 38 -0.20 -8.69 -27.08
C ASP A 38 -0.27 -7.67 -28.21
N GLY A 39 -1.48 -7.47 -28.72
CA GLY A 39 -1.83 -6.38 -29.61
C GLY A 39 -2.03 -5.08 -28.84
N ALA A 40 -1.21 -4.09 -29.15
CA ALA A 40 -1.40 -2.70 -28.71
C ALA A 40 -2.63 -2.09 -29.40
N GLY A 41 -3.65 -1.74 -28.60
CA GLY A 41 -4.80 -0.94 -29.03
C GLY A 41 -4.87 0.35 -28.23
N THR A 42 -4.46 1.46 -28.84
CA THR A 42 -4.72 2.82 -28.37
C THR A 42 -6.16 3.23 -28.68
N PRO A 43 -6.91 3.82 -27.73
CA PRO A 43 -8.13 4.54 -28.07
C PRO A 43 -7.80 6.01 -28.38
N ASP A 44 -8.09 6.37 -29.63
CA ASP A 44 -8.19 7.71 -30.17
C ASP A 44 -9.36 8.46 -29.51
N VAL A 45 -9.12 9.66 -28.96
CA VAL A 45 -10.18 10.58 -28.52
C VAL A 45 -9.91 11.93 -29.14
N GLY A 46 -10.71 12.21 -30.17
CA GLY A 46 -10.64 13.40 -31.00
C GLY A 46 -10.85 14.71 -30.24
N GLY A 47 -10.06 15.70 -30.62
CA GLY A 47 -10.18 17.08 -30.18
C GLY A 47 -11.42 17.76 -30.75
N VAL A 48 -12.09 18.53 -29.90
CA VAL A 48 -13.11 19.51 -30.30
C VAL A 48 -12.58 20.90 -29.97
N THR A 49 -12.30 21.68 -31.01
CA THR A 49 -12.01 23.11 -30.96
C THR A 49 -13.24 23.93 -30.55
N PRO A 50 -13.10 25.01 -29.77
CA PRO A 50 -14.23 25.86 -29.40
C PRO A 50 -14.53 26.92 -30.48
N ARG A 51 -15.80 27.03 -30.86
CA ARG A 51 -16.33 28.11 -31.71
C ARG A 51 -16.54 29.37 -30.86
N ARG A 52 -15.95 30.48 -31.28
CA ARG A 52 -16.27 31.84 -30.80
C ARG A 52 -17.64 32.27 -31.35
N SER A 53 -18.49 32.82 -30.49
CA SER A 53 -19.56 33.74 -30.91
C SER A 53 -19.61 34.93 -29.95
N ASN A 54 -19.36 36.11 -30.52
CA ASN A 54 -19.54 37.42 -29.95
C ASN A 54 -21.04 37.79 -30.03
N THR A 55 -21.65 38.22 -28.93
CA THR A 55 -22.79 39.15 -28.95
C THR A 55 -22.81 39.99 -27.67
N SER A 56 -23.19 41.24 -27.89
CA SER A 56 -23.06 42.44 -27.07
C SER A 56 -24.13 42.64 -25.99
N HIS A 57 -23.74 43.39 -24.94
CA HIS A 57 -24.48 44.37 -24.13
C HIS A 57 -25.96 44.10 -23.79
N ASP A 58 -26.24 43.94 -22.50
CA ASP A 58 -27.25 44.78 -21.85
C ASP A 58 -26.93 45.01 -20.35
N GLY A 59 -27.20 46.22 -19.89
CA GLY A 59 -26.90 46.70 -18.54
C GLY A 59 -27.92 46.24 -17.51
N GLY A 60 -27.43 45.66 -16.42
CA GLY A 60 -28.23 45.34 -15.24
C GLY A 60 -27.34 45.40 -14.01
N THR A 61 -27.50 46.46 -13.21
CA THR A 61 -26.98 46.54 -11.84
C THR A 61 -27.50 45.37 -11.00
N VAL A 62 -26.71 44.30 -10.91
CA VAL A 62 -26.92 43.25 -9.90
C VAL A 62 -26.33 43.78 -8.60
N ARG A 63 -27.21 44.23 -7.70
CA ARG A 63 -26.88 44.35 -6.29
C ARG A 63 -26.33 43.01 -5.83
N ALA A 64 -25.09 42.99 -5.37
CA ALA A 64 -24.52 41.85 -4.67
C ALA A 64 -25.45 41.50 -3.50
N SER A 65 -26.19 40.40 -3.63
CA SER A 65 -26.85 39.77 -2.50
C SER A 65 -25.73 39.19 -1.64
N ALA A 66 -25.49 39.81 -0.49
CA ALA A 66 -24.71 39.17 0.57
C ALA A 66 -25.41 37.85 0.91
N ASN A 67 -24.83 36.73 0.47
CA ASN A 67 -25.30 35.41 0.82
C ASN A 67 -25.22 35.28 2.35
N SER A 68 -26.38 35.15 3.01
CA SER A 68 -26.44 34.76 4.41
C SER A 68 -25.88 33.34 4.52
N ALA A 69 -24.77 33.18 5.24
CA ALA A 69 -24.19 31.88 5.55
C ALA A 69 -25.26 30.97 6.17
N THR A 70 -25.35 29.72 5.73
CA THR A 70 -26.26 28.74 6.33
C THR A 70 -25.77 28.40 7.75
N ALA A 71 -26.62 27.84 8.62
CA ALA A 71 -26.20 27.41 9.96
C ALA A 71 -25.03 26.42 9.92
N ASN A 72 -24.96 25.57 8.89
CA ASN A 72 -23.84 24.65 8.66
C ASN A 72 -22.55 25.38 8.25
N ASP A 73 -22.65 26.49 7.50
CA ASP A 73 -21.49 27.30 7.15
C ASP A 73 -20.93 28.02 8.38
N VAL A 74 -21.80 28.49 9.28
CA VAL A 74 -21.36 29.12 10.55
C VAL A 74 -20.60 28.13 11.41
N VAL A 75 -21.14 26.92 11.63
CA VAL A 75 -20.46 25.88 12.42
C VAL A 75 -19.15 25.43 11.77
N SER A 76 -19.12 25.30 10.44
CA SER A 76 -17.90 24.92 9.72
C SER A 76 -16.81 26.01 9.84
N ASN A 77 -17.19 27.29 9.72
CA ASN A 77 -16.28 28.41 9.88
C ASN A 77 -15.74 28.55 11.32
N GLU A 78 -16.58 28.25 12.32
CA GLU A 78 -16.15 28.21 13.72
C GLU A 78 -15.14 27.08 13.96
N ALA A 79 -15.45 25.86 13.46
CA ALA A 79 -14.57 24.69 13.62
C ALA A 79 -13.18 24.93 13.02
N ILE A 80 -13.10 25.48 11.80
CA ILE A 80 -11.81 25.74 11.14
C ILE A 80 -11.05 26.89 11.81
N SER A 81 -11.74 27.90 12.34
CA SER A 81 -11.12 28.97 13.13
C SER A 81 -10.50 28.42 14.41
N HIS A 82 -11.22 27.56 15.15
CA HIS A 82 -10.67 26.89 16.34
C HIS A 82 -9.47 26.01 15.99
N LEU A 83 -9.53 25.25 14.89
CA LEU A 83 -8.38 24.44 14.43
C LEU A 83 -7.13 25.31 14.21
N ARG A 84 -7.27 26.43 13.50
CA ARG A 84 -6.16 27.35 13.22
C ARG A 84 -5.55 27.91 14.50
N GLN A 85 -6.38 28.32 15.46
CA GLN A 85 -5.92 28.82 16.76
C GLN A 85 -5.22 27.72 17.56
N TRP A 86 -5.78 26.52 17.58
CA TRP A 86 -5.24 25.37 18.29
C TRP A 86 -3.87 24.98 17.72
N LEU A 87 -3.75 24.86 16.39
CA LEU A 87 -2.49 24.52 15.70
C LEU A 87 -1.40 25.59 15.90
N ALA A 88 -1.78 26.87 16.01
CA ALA A 88 -0.82 27.95 16.25
C ALA A 88 -0.15 27.88 17.63
N MET A 89 -0.71 27.12 18.58
CA MET A 89 -0.20 26.98 19.95
C MET A 89 0.56 25.67 20.19
N GLN A 90 0.55 24.75 19.23
CA GLN A 90 0.96 23.36 19.44
C GLN A 90 1.97 22.89 18.40
N THR A 91 2.86 21.96 18.79
CA THR A 91 3.61 21.15 17.83
C THR A 91 2.91 19.81 17.70
N LEU A 92 2.53 19.42 16.48
CA LEU A 92 1.61 18.31 16.26
C LEU A 92 2.29 16.92 16.35
N THR A 93 2.81 16.58 17.54
CA THR A 93 3.30 15.23 17.84
C THR A 93 2.13 14.23 17.95
N ASP A 94 2.42 12.96 18.19
CA ASP A 94 1.40 11.91 18.31
C ASP A 94 0.43 12.20 19.46
N SER A 95 0.96 12.73 20.58
CA SER A 95 0.18 13.15 21.75
C SER A 95 -0.79 14.27 21.39
N GLU A 96 -0.28 15.34 20.78
CA GLU A 96 -1.08 16.51 20.43
C GLU A 96 -2.11 16.18 19.34
N LEU A 97 -1.77 15.31 18.39
CA LEU A 97 -2.73 14.86 17.39
C LEU A 97 -3.87 14.02 18.00
N ALA A 98 -3.57 13.18 19.00
CA ALA A 98 -4.59 12.46 19.77
C ALA A 98 -5.47 13.42 20.58
N GLN A 99 -4.88 14.46 21.18
CA GLN A 99 -5.63 15.50 21.91
C GLN A 99 -6.55 16.28 20.97
N LEU A 100 -6.06 16.72 19.80
CA LEU A 100 -6.87 17.39 18.78
C LEU A 100 -8.09 16.53 18.39
N ALA A 101 -7.90 15.22 18.24
CA ALA A 101 -8.99 14.30 17.92
C ALA A 101 -10.08 14.25 19.02
N ALA A 102 -9.74 14.58 20.27
CA ALA A 102 -10.64 14.59 21.42
C ALA A 102 -11.23 15.98 21.75
N GLU A 103 -10.74 17.07 21.15
CA GLU A 103 -11.24 18.42 21.40
C GLU A 103 -12.74 18.56 21.09
N PRO A 104 -13.53 19.31 21.89
CA PRO A 104 -14.97 19.47 21.63
C PRO A 104 -15.31 20.04 20.25
N PHE A 105 -14.53 21.04 19.78
CA PHE A 105 -14.75 21.64 18.46
C PHE A 105 -14.41 20.68 17.32
N SER A 106 -13.55 19.68 17.55
CA SER A 106 -13.15 18.75 16.50
C SER A 106 -14.27 17.78 16.12
N GLN A 107 -15.31 17.69 16.95
CA GLN A 107 -16.49 16.86 16.76
C GLN A 107 -17.63 17.55 15.97
N TYR A 108 -17.47 18.82 15.63
CA TYR A 108 -18.46 19.57 14.86
C TYR A 108 -18.64 18.94 13.47
N ALA A 109 -19.88 18.92 12.98
CA ALA A 109 -20.17 18.49 11.62
C ALA A 109 -19.76 19.60 10.65
N ILE A 110 -18.81 19.30 9.76
CA ILE A 110 -18.25 20.26 8.80
C ILE A 110 -18.59 19.89 7.36
N SER A 111 -18.56 20.89 6.47
CA SER A 111 -18.72 20.69 5.03
C SER A 111 -17.52 19.93 4.43
N GLY A 112 -17.70 19.35 3.24
CA GLY A 112 -16.60 18.69 2.50
C GLY A 112 -15.43 19.64 2.20
N ALA A 113 -15.72 20.90 1.86
CA ALA A 113 -14.70 21.90 1.62
C ALA A 113 -13.86 22.19 2.87
N VAL A 114 -14.50 22.33 4.03
CA VAL A 114 -13.80 22.57 5.30
C VAL A 114 -13.07 21.32 5.79
N ALA A 115 -13.56 20.12 5.49
CA ALA A 115 -12.84 18.89 5.78
C ALA A 115 -11.54 18.79 4.96
N ALA A 116 -11.58 19.13 3.67
CA ALA A 116 -10.38 19.20 2.83
C ALA A 116 -9.38 20.24 3.34
N GLU A 117 -9.84 21.45 3.68
CA GLU A 117 -9.00 22.50 4.28
C GLU A 117 -8.40 22.06 5.63
N ALA A 118 -9.19 21.42 6.49
CA ALA A 118 -8.71 20.91 7.78
C ALA A 118 -7.63 19.84 7.60
N LEU A 119 -7.78 18.94 6.62
CA LEU A 119 -6.76 17.95 6.29
C LEU A 119 -5.45 18.61 5.87
N GLU A 120 -5.50 19.63 4.99
CA GLU A 120 -4.30 20.37 4.57
C GLU A 120 -3.59 21.02 5.77
N LEU A 121 -4.32 21.71 6.64
CA LEU A 121 -3.75 22.37 7.83
C LEU A 121 -3.15 21.37 8.83
N ILE A 122 -3.87 20.28 9.12
CA ILE A 122 -3.38 19.23 10.01
C ILE A 122 -2.13 18.60 9.43
N TRP A 123 -2.13 18.29 8.13
CA TRP A 123 -1.00 17.66 7.48
C TRP A 123 0.23 18.57 7.42
N GLU A 124 0.05 19.86 7.13
CA GLU A 124 1.15 20.84 7.16
C GLU A 124 1.80 20.91 8.56
N ALA A 125 0.99 21.08 9.61
CA ALA A 125 1.50 21.12 10.99
C ALA A 125 2.14 19.78 11.41
N ARG A 126 1.57 18.65 10.98
CA ARG A 126 2.09 17.30 11.24
C ARG A 126 3.43 17.07 10.56
N GLN A 127 3.56 17.45 9.28
CA GLN A 127 4.81 17.33 8.55
C GLN A 127 5.93 18.13 9.22
N ALA A 128 5.66 19.34 9.70
CA ALA A 128 6.65 20.14 10.42
C ALA A 128 7.13 19.43 11.70
N ALA A 129 6.22 18.86 12.49
CA ALA A 129 6.56 18.10 13.69
C ALA A 129 7.37 16.83 13.37
N LEU A 130 6.97 16.09 12.34
CA LEU A 130 7.67 14.88 11.87
C LEU A 130 9.06 15.18 11.30
N ALA A 131 9.22 16.32 10.62
CA ALA A 131 10.51 16.74 10.07
C ALA A 131 11.55 16.93 11.18
N VAL A 132 11.13 17.48 12.32
CA VAL A 132 11.96 17.68 13.52
C VAL A 132 12.23 16.34 14.21
N SER A 133 11.18 15.57 14.55
CA SER A 133 11.34 14.33 15.32
C SER A 133 12.08 13.23 14.54
N GLY A 134 11.91 13.18 13.22
CA GLY A 134 12.61 12.25 12.32
C GLY A 134 14.01 12.69 11.91
N GLN A 135 14.44 13.91 12.23
CA GLN A 135 15.69 14.50 11.73
C GLN A 135 16.92 13.63 12.01
N LYS A 136 17.04 13.12 13.23
CA LYS A 136 18.20 12.34 13.66
C LYS A 136 18.31 11.03 12.86
N GLU A 137 17.21 10.32 12.74
CA GLU A 137 17.12 9.06 11.98
C GLU A 137 17.40 9.27 10.50
N PHE A 138 16.78 10.30 9.90
CA PHE A 138 16.97 10.59 8.49
C PHE A 138 18.43 10.98 8.18
N ASN A 139 19.05 11.81 9.01
CA ASN A 139 20.46 12.21 8.84
C ASN A 139 21.42 11.03 9.01
N ALA A 140 21.15 10.15 9.98
CA ALA A 140 21.92 8.93 10.18
C ALA A 140 21.67 7.88 9.09
N ARG A 141 20.62 8.06 8.29
CA ARG A 141 20.07 7.06 7.37
C ARG A 141 19.73 5.74 8.05
N GLU A 142 19.03 5.83 9.17
CA GLU A 142 18.65 4.69 9.99
C GLU A 142 17.24 4.88 10.54
N VAL A 143 16.37 3.89 10.32
CA VAL A 143 15.09 3.80 11.05
C VAL A 143 15.32 2.96 12.31
N ARG A 144 14.85 3.42 13.46
CA ARG A 144 15.03 2.72 14.73
C ARG A 144 13.69 2.35 15.36
N LEU A 145 13.63 1.16 15.96
CA LEU A 145 12.49 0.69 16.76
C LEU A 145 13.03 -0.08 17.97
N GLY A 146 13.05 0.56 19.13
CA GLY A 146 13.81 0.05 20.28
C GLY A 146 15.28 -0.14 19.91
N ASP A 147 15.81 -1.35 20.12
CA ASP A 147 17.19 -1.71 19.79
C ASP A 147 17.39 -2.13 18.33
N LEU A 148 16.30 -2.32 17.58
CA LEU A 148 16.35 -2.70 16.17
C LEU A 148 16.69 -1.48 15.30
N VAL A 149 17.60 -1.67 14.35
CA VAL A 149 18.06 -0.63 13.43
C VAL A 149 17.93 -1.14 11.99
N MET A 150 17.25 -0.37 11.15
CA MET A 150 17.20 -0.56 9.70
C MET A 150 17.97 0.58 9.04
N PRO A 151 19.28 0.41 8.78
CA PRO A 151 20.03 1.32 7.93
C PRO A 151 19.38 1.38 6.55
N PHE A 152 19.48 2.53 5.88
CA PHE A 152 19.05 2.65 4.49
C PHE A 152 20.03 3.48 3.67
N TRP A 153 19.98 3.27 2.38
CA TRP A 153 20.68 4.08 1.40
C TRP A 153 19.68 4.47 0.32
N TYR A 154 19.79 5.66 -0.24
CA TYR A 154 18.99 6.03 -1.40
C TYR A 154 19.75 6.93 -2.37
N ARG A 155 19.24 6.96 -3.60
CA ARG A 155 19.64 7.87 -4.67
C ARG A 155 18.41 8.42 -5.37
N VAL A 156 18.49 9.68 -5.76
CA VAL A 156 17.44 10.39 -6.51
C VAL A 156 17.74 10.30 -8.00
N PHE A 157 16.70 10.06 -8.80
CA PHE A 157 16.73 10.04 -10.26
C PHE A 157 15.63 10.95 -10.82
N GLY A 158 15.92 11.56 -11.97
CA GLY A 158 14.98 12.41 -12.70
C GLY A 158 14.55 13.69 -11.98
N GLU A 159 13.79 14.50 -12.70
CA GLU A 159 13.19 15.73 -12.17
C GLU A 159 11.99 15.41 -11.28
N LYS A 160 11.80 16.18 -10.21
CA LYS A 160 10.70 15.98 -9.27
C LYS A 160 9.37 16.39 -9.93
N PRO A 161 8.36 15.51 -10.01
CA PRO A 161 7.01 15.88 -10.44
C PRO A 161 6.33 16.83 -9.45
N GLU A 162 5.37 17.63 -9.92
CA GLU A 162 4.57 18.53 -9.08
C GLU A 162 3.90 17.81 -7.91
N GLY A 163 3.29 16.65 -8.19
CA GLY A 163 2.63 15.80 -7.20
C GLY A 163 3.58 15.02 -6.27
N GLY A 164 4.89 15.26 -6.32
CA GLY A 164 5.89 14.55 -5.52
C GLY A 164 6.59 13.41 -6.26
N ARG A 165 7.72 12.95 -5.68
CA ARG A 165 8.56 11.90 -6.27
C ARG A 165 7.95 10.52 -6.12
N SER A 166 8.25 9.64 -7.07
CA SER A 166 8.07 8.20 -6.89
C SER A 166 9.09 7.65 -5.88
N LEU A 167 8.77 6.57 -5.17
CA LEU A 167 9.69 5.87 -4.26
C LEU A 167 9.73 4.38 -4.60
N TYR A 168 10.92 3.84 -4.84
CA TYR A 168 11.16 2.42 -5.10
C TYR A 168 11.98 1.85 -3.94
N ILE A 169 11.35 1.05 -3.09
CA ILE A 169 12.02 0.38 -1.97
C ILE A 169 12.48 -1.00 -2.43
N SER A 170 13.78 -1.23 -2.42
CA SER A 170 14.44 -2.38 -3.03
C SER A 170 15.17 -3.22 -1.99
N MET A 171 14.58 -4.35 -1.63
CA MET A 171 15.01 -5.23 -0.54
C MET A 171 16.10 -6.22 -0.99
N HIS A 172 17.16 -6.32 -0.21
CA HIS A 172 18.27 -7.24 -0.48
C HIS A 172 17.95 -8.70 -0.07
N GLY A 173 18.68 -9.63 -0.69
CA GLY A 173 18.66 -11.05 -0.35
C GLY A 173 19.57 -11.43 0.84
N GLY A 174 19.88 -12.71 0.98
CA GLY A 174 20.85 -13.20 1.98
C GLY A 174 20.28 -13.43 3.38
N GLY A 175 18.99 -13.75 3.50
CA GLY A 175 18.39 -14.24 4.74
C GLY A 175 19.02 -15.56 5.19
N GLY A 176 19.20 -15.73 6.50
CA GLY A 176 19.80 -16.94 7.11
C GLY A 176 21.30 -17.11 6.83
N ALA A 177 21.93 -16.21 6.08
CA ALA A 177 23.35 -16.24 5.79
C ALA A 177 24.16 -15.53 6.89
N PRO A 178 25.48 -15.79 7.01
CA PRO A 178 26.34 -15.02 7.90
C PRO A 178 26.26 -13.51 7.59
N ALA A 179 26.38 -12.66 8.61
CA ALA A 179 26.22 -11.20 8.48
C ALA A 179 27.02 -10.60 7.32
N ARG A 180 28.29 -11.03 7.12
CA ARG A 180 29.12 -10.56 5.99
C ARG A 180 28.49 -10.76 4.61
N VAL A 181 27.69 -11.82 4.43
CA VAL A 181 27.01 -12.13 3.17
C VAL A 181 25.77 -11.26 3.06
N ASN A 182 25.01 -11.11 4.14
CA ASN A 182 23.84 -10.24 4.21
C ASN A 182 24.22 -8.78 3.87
N ASP A 183 25.29 -8.26 4.49
CA ASP A 183 25.83 -6.92 4.23
C ASP A 183 26.32 -6.77 2.78
N GLN A 184 26.95 -7.80 2.20
CA GLN A 184 27.33 -7.78 0.80
C GLN A 184 26.12 -7.73 -0.14
N GLN A 185 25.02 -8.43 0.19
CA GLN A 185 23.79 -8.35 -0.60
C GLN A 185 23.16 -6.95 -0.50
N TYR A 186 23.20 -6.34 0.68
CA TYR A 186 22.79 -4.94 0.84
C TYR A 186 23.62 -3.99 -0.05
N GLU A 187 24.95 -4.16 -0.12
CA GLU A 187 25.79 -3.35 -1.01
C GLU A 187 25.52 -3.60 -2.50
N ASN A 188 25.24 -4.85 -2.89
CA ASN A 188 24.90 -5.20 -4.27
C ASN A 188 23.57 -4.56 -4.69
N GLN A 189 22.56 -4.62 -3.83
CA GLN A 189 21.21 -4.13 -4.11
C GLN A 189 21.21 -2.63 -4.48
N LYS A 190 22.13 -1.82 -3.93
CA LYS A 190 22.27 -0.37 -4.23
C LYS A 190 22.55 -0.05 -5.69
N ARG A 191 22.97 -1.04 -6.49
CA ARG A 191 23.47 -0.84 -7.87
C ARG A 191 22.61 -1.52 -8.94
N LEU A 192 21.52 -2.18 -8.55
CA LEU A 192 20.76 -3.00 -9.49
C LEU A 192 19.88 -2.18 -10.44
N TYR A 193 19.14 -1.20 -9.92
CA TYR A 193 18.09 -0.54 -10.68
C TYR A 193 18.23 0.98 -10.70
N GLN A 194 17.79 1.56 -11.81
CA GLN A 194 17.78 2.99 -12.05
C GLN A 194 16.42 3.36 -12.67
N PRO A 195 15.47 3.87 -11.89
CA PRO A 195 14.24 4.42 -12.44
C PRO A 195 14.51 5.72 -13.21
N ASP A 196 13.66 6.04 -14.19
CA ASP A 196 13.72 7.31 -14.93
C ASP A 196 13.44 8.51 -14.00
N GLU A 197 12.49 8.35 -13.07
CA GLU A 197 12.13 9.31 -12.04
C GLU A 197 11.92 8.62 -10.71
N GLY A 198 12.41 9.25 -9.64
CA GLY A 198 12.05 8.91 -8.26
C GLY A 198 13.25 8.65 -7.37
N ILE A 199 12.95 8.13 -6.19
CA ILE A 199 13.94 7.72 -5.20
C ILE A 199 14.09 6.22 -5.28
N TYR A 200 15.30 5.76 -5.60
CA TYR A 200 15.67 4.37 -5.42
C TYR A 200 16.28 4.20 -4.03
N LEU A 201 15.59 3.46 -3.17
CA LEU A 201 15.95 3.26 -1.77
C LEU A 201 16.19 1.79 -1.49
N VAL A 202 17.31 1.50 -0.84
CA VAL A 202 17.67 0.16 -0.37
C VAL A 202 17.73 0.19 1.15
N PRO A 203 16.81 -0.47 1.87
CA PRO A 203 16.96 -0.72 3.29
C PRO A 203 17.85 -1.94 3.53
N ARG A 204 18.56 -1.96 4.65
CA ARG A 204 19.22 -3.15 5.19
C ARG A 204 18.34 -3.74 6.29
N ALA A 205 17.92 -4.98 6.15
CA ALA A 205 17.06 -5.65 7.14
C ALA A 205 17.73 -5.62 8.53
N PRO A 206 16.99 -5.41 9.64
CA PRO A 206 17.61 -5.32 10.97
C PRO A 206 18.37 -6.58 11.39
N GLY A 207 17.86 -7.75 11.01
CA GLY A 207 18.41 -9.06 11.36
C GLY A 207 19.27 -9.72 10.28
N ASN A 208 19.68 -10.96 10.55
CA ASN A 208 20.34 -11.86 9.58
C ASN A 208 19.60 -13.22 9.48
N THR A 209 18.39 -13.30 10.03
CA THR A 209 17.60 -14.53 10.14
C THR A 209 17.01 -14.96 8.80
N SER A 210 16.51 -16.20 8.71
CA SER A 210 15.92 -16.73 7.48
C SER A 210 14.62 -16.03 7.08
N ASP A 211 13.85 -15.57 8.06
CA ASP A 211 12.60 -14.81 7.93
C ASP A 211 12.84 -13.29 7.80
N LEU A 212 13.96 -12.91 7.19
CA LEU A 212 14.59 -11.59 7.17
C LEU A 212 13.60 -10.40 7.10
N TRP A 213 12.69 -10.41 6.14
CA TRP A 213 11.72 -9.34 5.88
C TRP A 213 10.30 -9.66 6.36
N HIS A 214 10.09 -10.83 6.97
CA HIS A 214 8.77 -11.34 7.34
C HIS A 214 8.36 -10.89 8.74
N GLN A 215 9.35 -10.62 9.61
CA GLN A 215 9.12 -10.28 11.01
C GLN A 215 8.22 -9.03 11.17
N GLY A 216 7.27 -9.06 12.11
CA GLY A 216 6.27 -7.99 12.24
C GLY A 216 6.80 -6.59 12.58
N HIS A 217 8.03 -6.47 13.09
CA HIS A 217 8.65 -5.16 13.29
C HIS A 217 9.02 -4.46 11.97
N ILE A 218 9.13 -5.21 10.87
CA ILE A 218 9.46 -4.68 9.55
C ILE A 218 8.38 -3.70 9.09
N ASP A 219 7.10 -4.01 9.30
CA ASP A 219 5.96 -3.18 8.91
C ASP A 219 6.05 -1.77 9.50
N LEU A 220 6.30 -1.69 10.81
CA LEU A 220 6.46 -0.42 11.53
C LEU A 220 7.67 0.36 11.04
N MET A 221 8.77 -0.33 10.70
CA MET A 221 9.96 0.31 10.15
C MET A 221 9.72 0.83 8.72
N PHE A 222 8.99 0.09 7.89
CA PHE A 222 8.59 0.54 6.56
C PHE A 222 7.63 1.73 6.65
N ASP A 223 6.67 1.69 7.58
CA ASP A 223 5.76 2.82 7.82
C ASP A 223 6.52 4.10 8.16
N ARG A 224 7.52 3.98 9.03
CA ARG A 224 8.39 5.09 9.46
C ARG A 224 9.31 5.55 8.32
N LEU A 225 9.88 4.62 7.56
CA LEU A 225 10.73 4.91 6.41
C LEU A 225 9.96 5.68 5.31
N ILE A 226 8.75 5.23 4.98
CA ILE A 226 7.88 5.90 4.01
C ILE A 226 7.51 7.29 4.52
N THR A 227 7.16 7.42 5.80
CA THR A 227 6.87 8.72 6.42
C THR A 227 8.05 9.68 6.29
N HIS A 228 9.27 9.21 6.57
CA HIS A 228 10.48 10.01 6.39
C HIS A 228 10.63 10.47 4.93
N MET A 229 10.42 9.59 3.95
CA MET A 229 10.55 9.96 2.54
C MET A 229 9.46 10.94 2.07
N ILE A 230 8.23 10.81 2.57
CA ILE A 230 7.16 11.77 2.29
C ILE A 230 7.56 13.15 2.82
N VAL A 231 7.96 13.24 4.09
CA VAL A 231 8.25 14.52 4.77
C VAL A 231 9.53 15.18 4.26
N ARG A 232 10.57 14.39 3.96
CA ARG A 232 11.93 14.90 3.72
C ARG A 232 12.28 15.04 2.26
N GLU A 233 11.64 14.25 1.41
CA GLU A 233 11.94 14.18 -0.02
C GLU A 233 10.71 14.43 -0.89
N ASN A 234 9.57 14.80 -0.28
CA ASN A 234 8.31 15.06 -0.97
C ASN A 234 7.89 13.88 -1.85
N VAL A 235 8.00 12.66 -1.31
CA VAL A 235 7.47 11.45 -1.97
C VAL A 235 5.95 11.50 -2.01
N ASN A 236 5.39 11.16 -3.16
CA ASN A 236 3.96 10.97 -3.33
C ASN A 236 3.55 9.62 -2.70
N PRO A 237 2.67 9.60 -1.67
CA PRO A 237 2.23 8.35 -1.04
C PRO A 237 1.55 7.36 -2.00
N ASN A 238 0.99 7.85 -3.12
CA ASN A 238 0.38 7.00 -4.14
C ASN A 238 1.37 6.47 -5.20
N ARG A 239 2.66 6.76 -5.07
CA ARG A 239 3.74 6.37 -6.00
C ARG A 239 4.86 5.64 -5.25
N VAL A 240 4.50 4.82 -4.27
CA VAL A 240 5.43 3.97 -3.52
C VAL A 240 5.40 2.56 -4.09
N TYR A 241 6.56 2.03 -4.43
CA TYR A 241 6.75 0.73 -5.06
C TYR A 241 7.65 -0.15 -4.20
N LEU A 242 7.32 -1.43 -4.09
CA LEU A 242 8.11 -2.40 -3.33
C LEU A 242 8.75 -3.41 -4.27
N MET A 243 10.04 -3.65 -4.15
CA MET A 243 10.73 -4.67 -4.94
C MET A 243 11.80 -5.37 -4.13
N GLY A 244 12.23 -6.54 -4.56
CA GLY A 244 13.23 -7.28 -3.81
C GLY A 244 13.72 -8.52 -4.54
N TYR A 245 14.98 -8.87 -4.27
CA TYR A 245 15.67 -9.98 -4.95
C TYR A 245 15.99 -11.10 -3.96
N SER A 246 15.78 -12.37 -4.35
CA SER A 246 16.08 -13.54 -3.53
C SER A 246 15.29 -13.53 -2.21
N ALA A 247 15.94 -13.55 -1.03
CA ALA A 247 15.24 -13.36 0.25
C ALA A 247 14.48 -12.01 0.32
N GLY A 248 14.91 -10.99 -0.43
CA GLY A 248 14.13 -9.78 -0.63
C GLY A 248 12.87 -10.03 -1.46
N GLY A 249 12.92 -10.94 -2.43
CA GLY A 249 11.74 -11.42 -3.16
C GLY A 249 10.79 -12.21 -2.26
N ASP A 250 11.30 -13.05 -1.35
CA ASP A 250 10.49 -13.69 -0.30
C ASP A 250 9.76 -12.61 0.52
N GLY A 251 10.48 -11.56 0.91
CA GLY A 251 9.92 -10.37 1.56
C GLY A 251 8.84 -9.66 0.75
N VAL A 252 8.97 -9.56 -0.57
CA VAL A 252 7.95 -8.95 -1.43
C VAL A 252 6.66 -9.77 -1.41
N TYR A 253 6.74 -11.10 -1.50
CA TYR A 253 5.57 -11.96 -1.40
C TYR A 253 4.81 -11.78 -0.08
N GLN A 254 5.52 -11.52 1.00
CA GLN A 254 4.96 -11.33 2.33
C GLN A 254 4.38 -9.92 2.52
N LEU A 255 5.18 -8.88 2.26
CA LEU A 255 4.84 -7.48 2.54
C LEU A 255 3.85 -6.88 1.53
N ALA A 256 3.90 -7.30 0.26
CA ALA A 256 3.02 -6.74 -0.77
C ALA A 256 1.52 -6.97 -0.48
N PRO A 257 1.03 -8.19 -0.17
CA PRO A 257 -0.38 -8.40 0.15
C PRO A 257 -0.80 -7.77 1.48
N ARG A 258 0.01 -7.91 2.55
CA ARG A 258 -0.39 -7.46 3.90
C ARG A 258 -0.27 -5.95 4.11
N MET A 259 0.61 -5.27 3.38
CA MET A 259 0.73 -3.80 3.38
C MET A 259 0.25 -3.18 2.06
N ALA A 260 -0.63 -3.85 1.30
CA ALA A 260 -1.04 -3.40 -0.04
C ALA A 260 -1.59 -1.97 -0.08
N ASP A 261 -2.15 -1.49 1.03
CA ASP A 261 -2.64 -0.11 1.15
C ASP A 261 -1.53 0.96 1.28
N ARG A 262 -0.26 0.57 1.20
CA ARG A 262 0.91 1.45 1.10
C ARG A 262 1.53 1.48 -0.30
N TRP A 263 1.19 0.53 -1.17
CA TRP A 263 1.89 0.32 -2.44
C TRP A 263 1.03 0.74 -3.63
N ALA A 264 1.66 1.25 -4.68
CA ALA A 264 1.07 1.33 -6.01
C ALA A 264 1.26 0.03 -6.80
N ALA A 265 2.45 -0.57 -6.66
CA ALA A 265 2.78 -1.87 -7.21
C ALA A 265 3.95 -2.50 -6.45
N ALA A 266 4.13 -3.80 -6.62
CA ALA A 266 5.29 -4.52 -6.14
C ALA A 266 5.86 -5.46 -7.21
N SER A 267 7.16 -5.77 -7.10
CA SER A 267 7.86 -6.71 -7.99
C SER A 267 8.72 -7.66 -7.19
N MET A 268 8.43 -8.95 -7.32
CA MET A 268 9.17 -10.04 -6.71
C MET A 268 10.21 -10.56 -7.72
N MET A 269 11.48 -10.63 -7.32
CA MET A 269 12.55 -11.17 -8.14
C MET A 269 13.20 -12.38 -7.46
N ALA A 270 13.16 -13.55 -8.10
CA ALA A 270 13.82 -14.79 -7.65
C ALA A 270 13.57 -15.19 -6.17
N GLY A 271 12.41 -14.83 -5.63
CA GLY A 271 11.95 -15.20 -4.30
C GLY A 271 11.00 -16.40 -4.30
N HIS A 272 10.57 -16.79 -3.11
CA HIS A 272 9.64 -17.87 -2.81
C HIS A 272 8.55 -17.36 -1.86
N PRO A 273 7.26 -17.65 -2.13
CA PRO A 273 6.14 -17.10 -1.36
C PRO A 273 6.00 -17.68 0.04
N ASN A 274 6.54 -18.88 0.27
CA ASN A 274 6.31 -19.65 1.49
C ASN A 274 4.80 -19.84 1.72
N GLU A 275 4.28 -19.45 2.89
CA GLU A 275 2.87 -19.51 3.26
C GLU A 275 2.02 -18.31 2.81
N SER A 276 2.65 -17.25 2.27
CA SER A 276 1.93 -16.04 1.84
C SER A 276 0.86 -16.34 0.81
N ARG A 277 -0.11 -15.44 0.70
CA ARG A 277 -1.22 -15.61 -0.24
C ARG A 277 -1.56 -14.34 -1.02
N PRO A 278 -2.05 -14.46 -2.27
CA PRO A 278 -2.24 -13.32 -3.16
C PRO A 278 -3.52 -12.50 -2.91
N GLU A 279 -4.43 -12.94 -2.04
CA GLU A 279 -5.76 -12.33 -1.88
C GLU A 279 -5.69 -10.82 -1.60
N GLY A 280 -4.72 -10.39 -0.77
CA GLY A 280 -4.49 -8.98 -0.42
C GLY A 280 -3.95 -8.10 -1.56
N LEU A 281 -3.46 -8.69 -2.66
CA LEU A 281 -2.88 -7.97 -3.80
C LEU A 281 -3.92 -7.30 -4.70
N ARG A 282 -5.22 -7.47 -4.43
CA ARG A 282 -6.32 -7.06 -5.31
C ARG A 282 -6.13 -5.66 -5.91
N ASN A 283 -5.72 -4.70 -5.09
CA ASN A 283 -5.75 -3.26 -5.39
C ASN A 283 -4.40 -2.69 -5.85
N ILE A 284 -3.37 -3.52 -6.05
CA ILE A 284 -2.04 -3.10 -6.50
C ILE A 284 -1.59 -3.91 -7.71
N GLY A 285 -0.57 -3.43 -8.41
CA GLY A 285 0.17 -4.27 -9.36
C GLY A 285 1.09 -5.25 -8.65
N PHE A 286 1.21 -6.48 -9.16
CA PHE A 286 2.21 -7.44 -8.71
C PHE A 286 2.96 -8.11 -9.86
N ALA A 287 4.28 -7.89 -9.94
CA ALA A 287 5.14 -8.54 -10.92
C ALA A 287 5.93 -9.70 -10.30
N ILE A 288 6.12 -10.78 -11.06
CA ILE A 288 6.92 -11.94 -10.70
C ILE A 288 7.98 -12.13 -11.79
N HIS A 289 9.25 -12.00 -11.41
CA HIS A 289 10.40 -12.28 -12.28
C HIS A 289 11.23 -13.41 -11.68
N VAL A 290 11.39 -14.51 -12.41
CA VAL A 290 12.20 -15.66 -11.98
C VAL A 290 12.98 -16.21 -13.17
N GLY A 291 14.22 -16.66 -12.95
CA GLY A 291 14.95 -17.40 -13.99
C GLY A 291 14.27 -18.73 -14.28
N ALA A 292 14.07 -19.07 -15.55
CA ALA A 292 13.43 -20.34 -15.94
C ALA A 292 14.18 -21.58 -15.39
N GLU A 293 15.48 -21.44 -15.12
CA GLU A 293 16.35 -22.47 -14.56
C GLU A 293 16.59 -22.31 -13.04
N ASP A 294 15.96 -21.34 -12.36
CA ASP A 294 16.02 -21.20 -10.90
C ASP A 294 15.12 -22.23 -10.22
N SER A 295 15.59 -23.48 -10.19
CA SER A 295 14.86 -24.62 -9.62
C SER A 295 15.08 -24.81 -8.11
N ALA A 296 15.93 -23.99 -7.47
CA ALA A 296 16.13 -24.06 -6.03
C ALA A 296 14.80 -23.79 -5.32
N TYR A 297 14.42 -24.65 -4.38
CA TYR A 297 13.12 -24.60 -3.70
C TYR A 297 11.91 -24.62 -4.66
N ASN A 298 12.08 -25.11 -5.89
CA ASN A 298 11.08 -25.08 -6.97
C ASN A 298 10.60 -23.67 -7.34
N ARG A 299 11.41 -22.61 -7.12
CA ARG A 299 11.02 -21.21 -7.36
C ARG A 299 10.38 -20.98 -8.72
N ASN A 300 10.99 -21.47 -9.80
CA ASN A 300 10.44 -21.35 -11.15
C ASN A 300 9.02 -21.94 -11.29
N SER A 301 8.79 -23.13 -10.72
CA SER A 301 7.50 -23.82 -10.78
C SER A 301 6.46 -23.13 -9.90
N VAL A 302 6.87 -22.65 -8.72
CA VAL A 302 6.00 -21.91 -7.80
C VAL A 302 5.62 -20.54 -8.38
N ALA A 303 6.53 -19.87 -9.09
CA ALA A 303 6.23 -18.62 -9.81
C ALA A 303 5.14 -18.82 -10.88
N VAL A 304 5.18 -19.93 -11.63
CA VAL A 304 4.11 -20.29 -12.58
C VAL A 304 2.78 -20.51 -11.85
N GLN A 305 2.77 -21.25 -10.74
CA GLN A 305 1.55 -21.52 -9.95
C GLN A 305 0.95 -20.22 -9.38
N TRP A 306 1.78 -19.31 -8.87
CA TRP A 306 1.34 -18.01 -8.41
C TRP A 306 0.77 -17.15 -9.53
N GLY A 307 1.40 -17.16 -10.71
CA GLY A 307 0.88 -16.49 -11.90
C GLY A 307 -0.49 -17.01 -12.32
N GLN A 308 -0.69 -18.34 -12.30
CA GLN A 308 -1.99 -18.96 -12.55
C GLN A 308 -3.03 -18.54 -11.51
N ARG A 309 -2.66 -18.52 -10.23
CA ARG A 309 -3.56 -18.08 -9.15
C ARG A 309 -4.00 -16.63 -9.31
N LEU A 310 -3.08 -15.74 -9.68
CA LEU A 310 -3.40 -14.34 -9.98
C LEU A 310 -4.29 -14.21 -11.22
N THR A 311 -4.07 -15.04 -12.24
CA THR A 311 -4.93 -15.12 -13.43
C THR A 311 -6.35 -15.54 -13.05
N GLU A 312 -6.52 -16.59 -12.24
CA GLU A 312 -7.82 -17.04 -11.75
C GLU A 312 -8.54 -15.98 -10.93
N LEU A 313 -7.83 -15.31 -10.00
CA LEU A 313 -8.37 -14.22 -9.20
C LEU A 313 -8.82 -13.04 -10.07
N ARG A 314 -8.05 -12.69 -11.09
CA ARG A 314 -8.43 -11.65 -12.06
C ARG A 314 -9.60 -12.05 -12.96
N GLN A 315 -9.75 -13.34 -13.30
CA GLN A 315 -10.90 -13.80 -14.08
C GLN A 315 -12.23 -13.60 -13.33
N VAL A 316 -12.24 -13.80 -12.00
CA VAL A 316 -13.43 -13.57 -11.17
C VAL A 316 -13.60 -12.11 -10.74
N ASP A 317 -12.51 -11.33 -10.72
CA ASP A 317 -12.50 -9.89 -10.44
C ASP A 317 -11.68 -9.13 -11.49
N PRO A 318 -12.26 -8.83 -12.68
CA PRO A 318 -11.53 -8.25 -13.81
C PRO A 318 -10.86 -6.90 -13.54
N ASN A 319 -11.33 -6.19 -12.51
CA ASN A 319 -10.80 -4.89 -12.09
C ASN A 319 -9.69 -5.02 -11.04
N GLY A 320 -9.42 -6.22 -10.51
CA GLY A 320 -8.39 -6.49 -9.51
C GLY A 320 -7.19 -7.26 -10.06
N TYR A 321 -6.19 -7.45 -9.19
CA TYR A 321 -5.06 -8.37 -9.41
C TYR A 321 -4.31 -8.09 -10.72
N ILE A 322 -3.95 -6.83 -10.95
CA ILE A 322 -3.08 -6.46 -12.09
C ILE A 322 -1.73 -7.15 -11.87
N HIS A 323 -1.29 -7.98 -12.82
CA HIS A 323 -0.06 -8.73 -12.65
C HIS A 323 0.75 -8.90 -13.94
N HIS A 324 2.05 -9.16 -13.76
CA HIS A 324 3.00 -9.53 -14.81
C HIS A 324 3.82 -10.72 -14.31
N VAL A 325 4.04 -11.73 -15.16
CA VAL A 325 4.80 -12.92 -14.78
C VAL A 325 5.79 -13.23 -15.90
N GLU A 326 7.05 -13.29 -15.54
CA GLU A 326 8.15 -13.51 -16.48
C GLU A 326 9.12 -14.57 -15.96
N LEU A 327 9.17 -15.67 -16.71
CA LEU A 327 10.20 -16.68 -16.54
C LEU A 327 11.30 -16.41 -17.57
N HIS A 328 12.45 -15.91 -17.12
CA HIS A 328 13.56 -15.51 -17.98
C HIS A 328 14.28 -16.75 -18.55
N PRO A 329 14.19 -17.04 -19.87
CA PRO A 329 14.76 -18.25 -20.46
C PRO A 329 16.30 -18.27 -20.37
N GLY A 330 16.87 -19.43 -20.04
CA GLY A 330 18.34 -19.58 -19.91
C GLY A 330 18.95 -18.83 -18.72
N ARG A 331 18.12 -18.34 -17.78
CA ARG A 331 18.55 -17.67 -16.56
C ARG A 331 18.30 -18.56 -15.35
N GLY A 332 19.29 -18.64 -14.47
CA GLY A 332 19.16 -19.23 -13.13
C GLY A 332 18.75 -18.18 -12.10
N HIS A 333 19.21 -18.33 -10.86
CA HIS A 333 18.87 -17.40 -9.77
C HIS A 333 19.22 -15.94 -10.06
N TRP A 334 20.32 -15.70 -10.79
CA TRP A 334 20.68 -14.38 -11.29
C TRP A 334 20.18 -14.20 -12.73
N MET A 335 19.30 -13.21 -12.94
CA MET A 335 18.61 -12.97 -14.22
C MET A 335 19.33 -11.97 -15.12
N ASN A 336 20.59 -11.62 -14.83
CA ASN A 336 21.39 -10.66 -15.61
C ASN A 336 20.72 -9.29 -15.81
N LEU A 337 19.99 -8.80 -14.79
CA LEU A 337 19.22 -7.55 -14.80
C LEU A 337 18.08 -7.49 -15.83
N GLU A 338 17.70 -8.60 -16.45
CA GLU A 338 16.52 -8.61 -17.33
C GLU A 338 15.23 -8.29 -16.56
N ASP A 339 15.21 -8.62 -15.27
CA ASP A 339 14.16 -8.27 -14.30
C ASP A 339 14.04 -6.76 -14.04
N ALA A 340 15.00 -5.93 -14.48
CA ALA A 340 14.91 -4.48 -14.38
C ALA A 340 13.74 -3.89 -15.21
N SER A 341 13.19 -4.66 -16.15
CA SER A 341 11.96 -4.34 -16.88
C SER A 341 10.74 -4.11 -15.96
N ALA A 342 10.77 -4.65 -14.74
CA ALA A 342 9.75 -4.41 -13.72
C ALA A 342 9.64 -2.94 -13.30
N VAL A 343 10.74 -2.19 -13.33
CA VAL A 343 10.79 -0.79 -12.86
C VAL A 343 9.89 0.12 -13.70
N PRO A 344 10.06 0.22 -15.04
CA PRO A 344 9.14 0.99 -15.87
C PRO A 344 7.72 0.40 -15.89
N TRP A 345 7.54 -0.91 -15.66
CA TRP A 345 6.21 -1.50 -15.53
C TRP A 345 5.48 -0.97 -14.30
N MET A 346 6.12 -1.02 -13.12
CA MET A 346 5.57 -0.50 -11.86
C MET A 346 5.29 0.99 -11.94
N ALA A 347 6.19 1.77 -12.56
CA ALA A 347 6.08 3.24 -12.67
C ALA A 347 4.80 3.74 -13.38
N ARG A 348 4.11 2.88 -14.13
CA ARG A 348 2.82 3.20 -14.78
C ARG A 348 1.62 3.10 -13.84
N LEU A 349 1.80 2.46 -12.69
CA LEU A 349 0.75 2.21 -11.73
C LEU A 349 0.77 3.27 -10.63
N THR A 350 -0.42 3.58 -10.13
CA THR A 350 -0.64 4.56 -9.06
C THR A 350 -1.59 3.92 -8.05
N ARG A 351 -1.28 4.02 -6.76
CA ARG A 351 -2.12 3.50 -5.70
C ARG A 351 -3.48 4.21 -5.71
N ASN A 352 -4.55 3.44 -5.55
CA ASN A 352 -5.84 3.98 -5.16
C ASN A 352 -6.01 3.84 -3.63
N PRO A 353 -5.96 4.93 -2.85
CA PRO A 353 -6.13 4.86 -1.39
C PRO A 353 -7.58 4.56 -0.95
N TRP A 354 -8.55 4.74 -1.86
CA TRP A 354 -9.99 4.55 -1.61
C TRP A 354 -10.60 3.57 -2.63
N PRO A 355 -10.14 2.31 -2.69
CA PRO A 355 -10.66 1.33 -3.64
C PRO A 355 -12.10 0.95 -3.29
N THR A 356 -12.95 0.77 -4.29
CA THR A 356 -14.36 0.39 -4.07
C THR A 356 -14.54 -1.05 -3.60
N ARG A 357 -13.49 -1.88 -3.58
CA ARG A 357 -13.54 -3.23 -3.04
C ARG A 357 -12.21 -3.59 -2.40
N VAL A 358 -12.29 -4.19 -1.23
CA VAL A 358 -11.15 -4.59 -0.39
C VAL A 358 -11.27 -6.07 -0.10
N VAL A 359 -10.16 -6.80 -0.29
CA VAL A 359 -10.01 -8.19 0.10
C VAL A 359 -8.87 -8.21 1.11
N TRP A 360 -9.21 -8.29 2.38
CA TRP A 360 -8.27 -8.21 3.49
C TRP A 360 -8.02 -9.60 4.06
N HIS A 361 -6.89 -10.18 3.70
CA HIS A 361 -6.38 -11.42 4.29
C HIS A 361 -5.38 -11.06 5.41
N GLN A 362 -5.64 -11.53 6.63
CA GLN A 362 -4.70 -11.39 7.74
C GLN A 362 -3.58 -12.42 7.58
N ASP A 363 -2.34 -11.94 7.50
CA ASP A 363 -1.17 -12.82 7.46
C ASP A 363 -0.75 -13.26 8.87
N ASP A 364 0.38 -13.96 8.99
CA ASP A 364 1.01 -14.30 10.27
C ASP A 364 1.29 -13.06 11.14
N VAL A 365 1.67 -11.95 10.51
CA VAL A 365 1.68 -10.61 11.09
C VAL A 365 0.34 -9.94 10.84
N VAL A 366 -0.46 -9.86 11.90
CA VAL A 366 -1.78 -9.24 11.86
C VAL A 366 -1.73 -7.71 11.99
N HIS A 367 -2.72 -7.03 11.43
CA HIS A 367 -2.86 -5.57 11.51
C HIS A 367 -4.33 -5.15 11.73
N ASP A 368 -4.53 -3.90 12.16
CA ASP A 368 -5.83 -3.39 12.63
C ASP A 368 -6.52 -2.46 11.61
N ARG A 369 -5.83 -2.13 10.52
CA ARG A 369 -6.30 -1.25 9.45
C ARG A 369 -5.86 -1.78 8.10
N PHE A 370 -6.78 -1.77 7.14
CA PHE A 370 -6.47 -2.02 5.73
C PHE A 370 -7.40 -1.21 4.84
N TYR A 371 -6.85 -0.26 4.09
CA TYR A 371 -7.61 0.74 3.35
C TYR A 371 -8.64 1.46 4.25
N TRP A 372 -9.93 1.34 3.93
CA TRP A 372 -11.05 1.96 4.64
C TRP A 372 -11.69 1.03 5.68
N LEU A 373 -11.07 -0.10 5.99
CA LEU A 373 -11.53 -1.06 7.01
C LEU A 373 -10.64 -0.99 8.24
N ARG A 374 -11.26 -1.14 9.42
CA ARG A 374 -10.57 -1.41 10.67
C ARG A 374 -11.11 -2.65 11.35
N THR A 375 -10.27 -3.29 12.16
CA THR A 375 -10.60 -4.41 13.03
C THR A 375 -9.80 -4.33 14.31
N ARG A 376 -10.10 -5.20 15.28
CA ARG A 376 -9.38 -5.25 16.55
C ARG A 376 -8.25 -6.27 16.53
N LEU A 377 -7.05 -5.84 16.95
CA LEU A 377 -5.87 -6.71 17.04
C LEU A 377 -6.04 -7.88 18.01
N ASP A 378 -6.77 -7.70 19.11
CA ASP A 378 -6.97 -8.77 20.10
C ASP A 378 -7.80 -9.93 19.55
N THR A 379 -8.62 -9.69 18.52
CA THR A 379 -9.41 -10.71 17.81
C THR A 379 -8.81 -11.16 16.47
N ALA A 380 -7.85 -10.41 15.92
CA ALA A 380 -7.23 -10.73 14.64
C ALA A 380 -6.31 -11.96 14.72
N ARG A 381 -6.43 -12.86 13.74
CA ARG A 381 -5.67 -14.10 13.62
C ARG A 381 -5.30 -14.34 12.16
N ALA A 382 -4.14 -14.96 11.96
CA ALA A 382 -3.66 -15.36 10.65
C ALA A 382 -4.68 -16.24 9.91
N GLY A 383 -4.82 -16.02 8.60
CA GLY A 383 -5.72 -16.74 7.71
C GLY A 383 -7.17 -16.23 7.68
N GLN A 384 -7.54 -15.28 8.54
CA GLN A 384 -8.87 -14.66 8.48
C GLN A 384 -9.01 -13.76 7.26
N LEU A 385 -10.21 -13.78 6.65
CA LEU A 385 -10.55 -12.99 5.48
C LEU A 385 -11.74 -12.05 5.75
N LEU A 386 -11.57 -10.77 5.42
CA LEU A 386 -12.63 -9.77 5.40
C LEU A 386 -12.73 -9.17 3.98
N ILE A 387 -13.90 -9.31 3.35
CA ILE A 387 -14.18 -8.76 2.02
C ILE A 387 -15.30 -7.74 2.16
N ALA A 388 -15.05 -6.53 1.66
CA ALA A 388 -16.05 -5.47 1.65
C ALA A 388 -16.02 -4.70 0.34
N SER A 389 -17.19 -4.18 -0.06
CA SER A 389 -17.33 -3.38 -1.27
C SER A 389 -18.22 -2.16 -1.07
N VAL A 390 -17.99 -1.16 -1.91
CA VAL A 390 -18.78 0.05 -2.05
C VAL A 390 -19.35 0.07 -3.46
N ASN A 391 -20.67 0.18 -3.56
CA ASN A 391 -21.36 0.37 -4.82
C ASN A 391 -22.39 1.50 -4.64
N HIS A 392 -22.19 2.61 -5.34
CA HIS A 392 -22.92 3.85 -5.13
C HIS A 392 -22.92 4.26 -3.65
N GLN A 393 -24.08 4.42 -3.03
CA GLN A 393 -24.25 4.74 -1.61
C GLN A 393 -24.39 3.49 -0.73
N THR A 394 -24.02 2.30 -1.21
CA THR A 394 -24.10 1.06 -0.44
C THR A 394 -22.71 0.56 -0.08
N ILE A 395 -22.44 0.36 1.21
CA ILE A 395 -21.27 -0.40 1.69
C ILE A 395 -21.75 -1.78 2.12
N ARG A 396 -21.10 -2.83 1.63
CA ARG A 396 -21.44 -4.23 1.91
C ARG A 396 -20.24 -4.96 2.50
N ILE A 397 -20.45 -5.66 3.60
CA ILE A 397 -19.55 -6.71 4.07
C ILE A 397 -19.99 -8.01 3.41
N GLU A 398 -19.15 -8.55 2.53
CA GLU A 398 -19.46 -9.75 1.74
C GLU A 398 -19.03 -11.03 2.45
N LYS A 399 -17.94 -10.93 3.21
CA LYS A 399 -17.40 -12.00 4.02
C LYS A 399 -16.64 -11.39 5.20
N ALA A 400 -16.79 -11.97 6.38
CA ALA A 400 -16.08 -11.53 7.58
C ALA A 400 -15.74 -12.73 8.48
N ASP A 401 -14.56 -13.33 8.27
CA ASP A 401 -13.98 -14.28 9.23
C ASP A 401 -13.41 -13.54 10.47
N ILE A 402 -13.25 -12.23 10.32
CA ILE A 402 -12.89 -11.26 11.36
C ILE A 402 -13.88 -10.10 11.31
N ALA A 403 -14.41 -9.69 12.46
CA ALA A 403 -15.39 -8.62 12.53
C ALA A 403 -14.73 -7.26 12.24
N PRO A 404 -15.34 -6.41 11.39
CA PRO A 404 -14.93 -5.02 11.31
C PRO A 404 -15.20 -4.33 12.66
N GLU A 405 -14.31 -3.43 13.05
CA GLU A 405 -14.49 -2.54 14.21
C GLU A 405 -14.99 -1.16 13.77
N ALA A 406 -14.54 -0.69 12.61
CA ALA A 406 -14.97 0.59 12.06
C ALA A 406 -14.76 0.65 10.54
N LEU A 407 -15.52 1.55 9.91
CA LEU A 407 -15.35 1.99 8.54
C LEU A 407 -14.74 3.39 8.53
N LEU A 408 -13.71 3.60 7.71
CA LEU A 408 -13.05 4.90 7.52
C LEU A 408 -13.55 5.48 6.21
N LEU A 409 -14.32 6.58 6.24
CA LEU A 409 -14.99 7.11 5.05
C LEU A 409 -14.40 8.44 4.59
N HIS A 410 -14.29 8.59 3.28
CA HIS A 410 -13.80 9.79 2.60
C HIS A 410 -14.68 10.09 1.38
N ASP A 411 -14.77 11.35 0.96
CA ASP A 411 -15.61 11.78 -0.17
C ASP A 411 -15.18 11.17 -1.52
N ASN A 412 -13.95 10.70 -1.62
CA ASN A 412 -13.42 9.98 -2.79
C ASN A 412 -13.90 8.52 -2.87
N LEU A 413 -14.44 7.97 -1.76
CA LEU A 413 -14.97 6.61 -1.70
C LEU A 413 -16.50 6.60 -1.91
N ILE A 414 -17.20 7.50 -1.22
CA ILE A 414 -18.66 7.52 -1.11
C ILE A 414 -19.12 8.95 -0.78
N ASN A 415 -20.31 9.36 -1.25
CA ASN A 415 -20.82 10.70 -0.99
C ASN A 415 -21.31 10.81 0.46
N LEU A 416 -20.61 11.58 1.29
CA LEU A 416 -20.93 11.72 2.72
C LEU A 416 -22.09 12.71 3.00
N ASP A 417 -22.58 13.44 1.99
CA ASP A 417 -23.75 14.32 2.12
C ASP A 417 -25.09 13.59 1.90
N ALA A 418 -25.03 12.38 1.35
CA ALA A 418 -26.20 11.55 1.12
C ALA A 418 -26.29 10.42 2.15
N PRO A 419 -27.50 9.87 2.41
CA PRO A 419 -27.64 8.66 3.20
C PRO A 419 -26.81 7.51 2.61
N ILE A 420 -26.25 6.68 3.48
CA ILE A 420 -25.44 5.51 3.13
C ILE A 420 -26.18 4.26 3.62
N THR A 421 -26.39 3.29 2.73
CA THR A 421 -26.91 1.97 3.08
C THR A 421 -25.76 1.06 3.43
N LEU A 422 -25.89 0.34 4.53
CA LEU A 422 -24.91 -0.61 5.00
C LEU A 422 -25.54 -1.99 5.00
N VAL A 423 -24.80 -2.98 4.51
CA VAL A 423 -25.27 -4.35 4.41
C VAL A 423 -24.26 -5.29 5.05
N ASP A 424 -24.69 -5.99 6.10
CA ASP A 424 -23.87 -7.00 6.77
C ASP A 424 -23.86 -8.34 6.01
N VAL A 425 -23.03 -9.28 6.45
CA VAL A 425 -22.85 -10.61 5.84
C VAL A 425 -24.14 -11.42 5.82
N ASP A 426 -25.00 -11.25 6.82
CA ASP A 426 -26.31 -11.92 6.91
C ASP A 426 -27.40 -11.26 6.04
N GLY A 427 -27.06 -10.15 5.36
CA GLY A 427 -27.97 -9.36 4.54
C GLY A 427 -28.74 -8.28 5.30
N THR A 428 -28.53 -8.14 6.60
CA THR A 428 -29.13 -7.07 7.41
C THR A 428 -28.72 -5.71 6.85
N THR A 429 -29.71 -4.85 6.61
CA THR A 429 -29.49 -3.51 6.03
C THR A 429 -29.78 -2.41 7.04
N ARG A 430 -28.95 -1.37 7.05
CA ARG A 430 -29.18 -0.14 7.83
C ARG A 430 -28.84 1.09 7.01
N GLU A 431 -29.71 2.09 7.01
CA GLU A 431 -29.40 3.41 6.47
C GLU A 431 -28.79 4.29 7.56
N ILE A 432 -27.72 5.00 7.24
CA ILE A 432 -27.05 5.95 8.14
C ILE A 432 -26.82 7.29 7.45
N ARG A 433 -26.68 8.33 8.26
CA ARG A 433 -26.06 9.60 7.86
C ARG A 433 -24.79 9.80 8.67
N VAL A 434 -23.76 10.27 8.00
CA VAL A 434 -22.44 10.47 8.59
C VAL A 434 -22.10 11.95 8.60
N LYS A 435 -21.24 12.35 9.53
CA LYS A 435 -20.68 13.69 9.56
C LYS A 435 -19.19 13.63 9.28
N ARG A 436 -18.69 14.62 8.56
CA ARG A 436 -17.26 14.90 8.48
C ARG A 436 -16.85 15.59 9.77
N THR A 437 -15.69 15.26 10.31
CA THR A 437 -15.18 15.89 11.54
C THR A 437 -13.66 16.07 11.47
N ILE A 438 -13.16 17.14 12.07
CA ILE A 438 -11.71 17.36 12.28
C ILE A 438 -11.14 16.20 13.12
N GLY A 439 -11.92 15.69 14.09
CA GLY A 439 -11.49 14.59 14.94
C GLY A 439 -11.21 13.30 14.17
N ALA A 440 -12.04 12.95 13.17
CA ALA A 440 -11.81 11.80 12.30
C ALA A 440 -10.55 11.97 11.45
N ILE A 441 -10.31 13.17 10.93
CA ILE A 441 -9.11 13.49 10.15
C ILE A 441 -7.86 13.35 11.03
N ALA A 442 -7.86 13.99 12.20
CA ALA A 442 -6.74 13.93 13.15
C ALA A 442 -6.45 12.49 13.59
N GLN A 443 -7.49 11.73 13.95
CA GLN A 443 -7.37 10.31 14.33
C GLN A 443 -6.76 9.46 13.20
N THR A 444 -7.21 9.64 11.95
CA THR A 444 -6.74 8.79 10.85
C THR A 444 -5.36 9.18 10.33
N ILE A 445 -4.94 10.44 10.48
CA ILE A 445 -3.54 10.87 10.30
C ILE A 445 -2.64 10.30 11.40
N LEU A 446 -3.14 10.20 12.64
CA LEU A 446 -2.38 9.60 13.74
C LEU A 446 -2.13 8.12 13.48
N HIS A 447 -3.16 7.39 13.05
CA HIS A 447 -3.02 5.98 12.69
C HIS A 447 -2.07 5.77 11.49
N ARG A 448 -2.00 6.73 10.58
CA ARG A 448 -1.12 6.65 9.41
C ARG A 448 -0.79 8.05 8.89
N ASN A 449 0.50 8.40 8.90
CA ASN A 449 1.01 9.67 8.39
C ASN A 449 0.96 9.74 6.84
N ASP A 450 -0.23 9.61 6.28
CA ASP A 450 -0.51 9.59 4.85
C ASP A 450 -1.81 10.36 4.60
N PRO A 451 -1.72 11.63 4.15
CA PRO A 451 -2.87 12.50 3.98
C PRO A 451 -3.83 11.98 2.90
N LEU A 452 -3.35 11.23 1.91
CA LEU A 452 -4.18 10.72 0.82
C LEU A 452 -5.07 9.56 1.26
N SER A 453 -4.79 8.99 2.44
CA SER A 453 -5.57 7.92 3.09
C SER A 453 -6.29 8.38 4.37
N ALA A 454 -6.29 9.69 4.67
CA ALA A 454 -6.97 10.24 5.84
C ALA A 454 -8.48 10.29 5.63
N ALA A 455 -9.26 9.75 6.57
CA ALA A 455 -10.72 9.72 6.46
C ALA A 455 -11.34 10.98 7.03
N PHE A 456 -12.47 11.38 6.46
CA PHE A 456 -13.27 12.50 6.96
C PHE A 456 -14.30 12.05 7.99
N SER A 457 -14.65 10.76 8.01
CA SER A 457 -15.56 10.18 9.00
C SER A 457 -15.07 8.80 9.44
N VAL A 458 -15.32 8.45 10.71
CA VAL A 458 -15.04 7.12 11.28
C VAL A 458 -16.34 6.58 11.86
N ILE A 459 -16.77 5.44 11.36
CA ILE A 459 -18.06 4.85 11.70
C ILE A 459 -17.85 3.50 12.40
N PRO A 460 -18.22 3.35 13.67
CA PRO A 460 -18.10 2.08 14.38
C PRO A 460 -18.92 0.94 13.74
N TRP A 461 -18.42 -0.29 13.85
CA TRP A 461 -19.04 -1.52 13.35
C TRP A 461 -18.94 -2.68 14.39
N PRO A 462 -19.96 -3.56 14.52
CA PRO A 462 -21.31 -3.35 14.01
C PRO A 462 -21.92 -2.13 14.72
N PHE A 463 -22.89 -1.48 14.08
CA PHE A 463 -23.58 -0.37 14.73
C PHE A 463 -24.13 -0.85 16.07
N GLY A 464 -23.76 -0.18 17.15
CA GLY A 464 -24.38 -0.40 18.44
C GLY A 464 -25.92 -0.40 18.30
N SER A 465 -26.53 -1.38 18.95
CA SER A 465 -27.97 -1.46 19.23
C SER A 465 -28.52 -0.17 19.83
#